data_AF-R6D9F9-F1
#
_entry.id   AF-R6D9F9-F1
#
_cell.length_a   1.000
_cell.length_b   1.000
_cell.length_c   1.000
_cell.angle_alpha   90.00
_cell.angle_beta   90.00
_cell.angle_gamma   90.00
#
_symmetry.space_group_name_H-M   'P 1'
#
loop_
_entity.id
_entity.type
_entity.pdbx_description
1 polymer ?
#
loop_
_entity_poly.entity_id
_entity_poly.type
_entity_poly.pdbx_seq_one_letter_code
_entity_poly.pdbx_strand_id
1 'polypeptide(L)'
;MCINRKILCWGRFFVILCILFASMFGLQIEACADGIVYEKIESNDLFYLSHQKKCKEDRRGYTVSKEIACYKSPEGKKLKRSLQKGSYITVSYTYQTKSQNWGLLYWVTDAKGNYQNVNGWIRLSDVDFTYDALAFCHDHARELDAKWMDNTFKSIRQRLKKEIVVWSYPYSGKRLGSMEIEKYPSDRELVGKPMYRDSDKKYWAIICYGQSYGAICLSDPENKSIPKKKIDPYTTPDRGNAFMSMKKIAFICVPVIFLFVAGWRLHQKRKIRKSMDKQIE
;
A
#
# COMPACT_ATOMS: atom_id res chain seq x y z
N MET A 1 27.30 -10.24 -48.74
CA MET A 1 26.42 -9.13 -48.28
C MET A 1 26.54 -8.97 -46.77
N CYS A 2 27.21 -7.90 -46.31
CA CYS A 2 27.29 -7.55 -44.89
C CYS A 2 25.89 -7.25 -44.34
N ILE A 3 25.33 -8.17 -43.56
CA ILE A 3 24.15 -7.89 -42.75
C ILE A 3 24.53 -6.77 -41.79
N ASN A 4 23.85 -5.64 -41.98
CA ASN A 4 24.14 -4.36 -41.36
C ASN A 4 24.09 -4.50 -39.82
N ARG A 5 25.26 -4.65 -39.18
CA ARG A 5 25.44 -4.82 -37.72
C ARG A 5 24.68 -3.76 -36.90
N LYS A 6 24.40 -2.59 -37.50
CA LYS A 6 23.62 -1.51 -36.91
C LYS A 6 22.17 -1.88 -36.55
N ILE A 7 21.51 -2.74 -37.34
CA ILE A 7 20.07 -3.04 -37.16
C ILE A 7 19.85 -4.07 -36.03
N LEU A 8 20.78 -5.01 -35.84
CA LEU A 8 20.74 -5.98 -34.75
C LEU A 8 21.02 -5.30 -33.38
N CYS A 9 21.83 -4.24 -33.37
CA CYS A 9 22.08 -3.42 -32.18
C CYS A 9 20.85 -2.65 -31.74
N TRP A 10 20.06 -2.09 -32.67
CA TRP A 10 18.86 -1.29 -32.34
C TRP A 10 17.74 -2.12 -31.70
N GLY A 11 17.50 -3.34 -32.18
CA GLY A 11 16.51 -4.24 -31.58
C GLY A 11 16.87 -4.68 -30.16
N ARG A 12 18.16 -4.94 -29.89
CA ARG A 12 18.66 -5.24 -28.54
C ARG A 12 18.56 -4.04 -27.61
N PHE A 13 18.84 -2.84 -28.12
CA PHE A 13 18.74 -1.59 -27.37
C PHE A 13 17.29 -1.30 -26.95
N PHE A 14 16.32 -1.53 -27.84
CA PHE A 14 14.90 -1.30 -27.55
C PHE A 14 14.35 -2.27 -26.48
N VAL A 15 14.73 -3.55 -26.52
CA VAL A 15 14.32 -4.53 -25.50
C VAL A 15 14.92 -4.19 -24.13
N ILE A 16 16.20 -3.79 -24.08
CA ILE A 16 16.84 -3.36 -22.83
C ILE A 16 16.17 -2.08 -22.31
N LEU A 17 15.86 -1.13 -23.19
CA LEU A 17 15.13 0.10 -22.82
C LEU A 17 13.75 -0.21 -22.24
N CYS A 18 12.99 -1.15 -22.82
CA CYS A 18 11.70 -1.58 -22.29
C CYS A 18 11.81 -2.30 -20.94
N ILE A 19 12.85 -3.11 -20.71
CA ILE A 19 13.11 -3.76 -19.41
C ILE A 19 13.50 -2.72 -18.36
N LEU A 20 14.34 -1.75 -18.72
CA LEU A 20 14.73 -0.64 -17.84
C LEU A 20 13.53 0.28 -17.55
N PHE A 21 12.67 0.54 -18.52
CA PHE A 21 11.45 1.30 -18.32
C PHE A 21 10.46 0.52 -17.42
N ALA A 22 10.29 -0.78 -17.65
CA ALA A 22 9.44 -1.62 -16.80
C ALA A 22 9.97 -1.74 -15.36
N SER A 23 11.30 -1.79 -15.17
CA SER A 23 11.89 -1.79 -13.82
C SER A 23 11.78 -0.42 -13.14
N MET A 24 11.95 0.68 -13.87
CA MET A 24 11.80 2.04 -13.33
C MET A 24 10.36 2.37 -12.91
N PHE A 25 9.34 1.82 -13.59
CA PHE A 25 7.93 2.01 -13.22
C PHE A 25 7.43 0.98 -12.18
N GLY A 26 8.03 -0.22 -12.11
CA GLY A 26 7.63 -1.25 -11.14
C GLY A 26 8.17 -1.04 -9.72
N LEU A 27 9.29 -0.32 -9.57
CA LEU A 27 10.00 -0.21 -8.28
C LEU A 27 9.54 0.94 -7.38
N GLN A 28 8.65 1.84 -7.82
CA GLN A 28 8.29 3.01 -7.01
C GLN A 28 7.18 2.78 -5.98
N ILE A 29 6.51 1.62 -5.99
CA ILE A 29 5.31 1.40 -5.16
C ILE A 29 5.66 0.73 -3.81
N GLU A 30 6.79 0.00 -3.71
CA GLU A 30 7.12 -0.76 -2.50
C GLU A 30 7.85 0.07 -1.42
N ALA A 31 8.40 1.24 -1.78
CA ALA A 31 9.26 2.03 -0.89
C ALA A 31 8.53 2.72 0.29
N CYS A 32 7.20 2.83 0.27
CA CYS A 32 6.48 3.56 1.31
C CYS A 32 6.19 2.72 2.57
N ALA A 33 6.21 1.38 2.45
CA ALA A 33 5.93 0.47 3.56
C ALA A 33 7.21 -0.02 4.27
N ASP A 34 8.31 -0.15 3.53
CA ASP A 34 9.57 -0.74 4.03
C ASP A 34 10.37 0.18 4.98
N GLY A 35 10.08 1.48 5.03
CA GLY A 35 10.81 2.45 5.88
C GLY A 35 10.28 2.59 7.31
N ILE A 36 9.14 2.00 7.64
CA ILE A 36 8.55 2.12 8.98
C ILE A 36 8.90 0.83 9.74
N VAL A 37 9.76 0.93 10.75
CA VAL A 37 10.12 -0.20 11.62
C VAL A 37 9.02 -0.40 12.66
N TYR A 38 8.56 -1.65 12.83
CA TYR A 38 7.42 -2.01 13.69
C TYR A 38 7.83 -2.94 14.84
N GLU A 39 7.13 -2.83 15.97
CA GLU A 39 7.12 -3.84 17.02
C GLU A 39 6.05 -4.91 16.69
N LYS A 40 6.44 -6.17 16.53
CA LYS A 40 5.57 -7.28 16.11
C LYS A 40 4.35 -7.42 17.04
N ILE A 41 3.13 -7.56 16.50
CA ILE A 41 1.95 -7.86 17.32
C ILE A 41 2.02 -9.31 17.78
N GLU A 42 2.11 -9.52 19.09
CA GLU A 42 1.95 -10.86 19.65
C GLU A 42 0.49 -11.31 19.55
N SER A 43 0.29 -12.54 19.09
CA SER A 43 -1.03 -13.16 18.95
C SER A 43 -0.99 -14.58 19.47
N ASN A 44 -1.98 -14.91 20.31
CA ASN A 44 -2.17 -16.25 20.87
C ASN A 44 -3.10 -17.12 20.02
N ASP A 45 -3.47 -16.67 18.81
CA ASP A 45 -4.30 -17.46 17.89
C ASP A 45 -3.52 -18.67 17.35
N LEU A 46 -4.02 -19.88 17.66
CA LEU A 46 -3.35 -21.13 17.31
C LEU A 46 -3.16 -21.34 15.80
N PHE A 47 -4.10 -20.84 14.99
CA PHE A 47 -3.97 -20.94 13.54
C PHE A 47 -2.84 -20.04 13.04
N TYR A 48 -2.81 -18.77 13.48
CA TYR A 48 -1.71 -17.86 13.19
C TYR A 48 -0.36 -18.44 13.62
N LEU A 49 -0.25 -18.94 14.86
CA LEU A 49 1.01 -19.48 15.38
C LEU A 49 1.55 -20.64 14.52
N SER A 50 0.67 -21.49 14.00
CA SER A 50 1.05 -22.60 13.10
C SER A 50 1.31 -22.17 11.65
N HIS A 51 0.88 -20.95 11.24
CA HIS A 51 0.93 -20.47 9.87
C HIS A 51 1.64 -19.11 9.72
N GLN A 52 2.46 -18.69 10.69
CA GLN A 52 3.05 -17.34 10.74
C GLN A 52 3.71 -16.91 9.42
N LYS A 53 4.49 -17.80 8.80
CA LYS A 53 5.22 -17.52 7.53
C LYS A 53 4.32 -17.19 6.34
N LYS A 54 3.04 -17.58 6.41
CA LYS A 54 2.04 -17.34 5.36
C LYS A 54 1.11 -16.17 5.69
N CYS A 55 1.18 -15.67 6.92
CA CYS A 55 0.40 -14.51 7.34
C CYS A 55 1.14 -13.23 6.99
N LYS A 56 0.42 -12.20 6.59
CA LYS A 56 0.96 -10.85 6.36
C LYS A 56 0.41 -9.89 7.38
N GLU A 57 1.24 -9.00 7.89
CA GLU A 57 0.78 -7.94 8.78
C GLU A 57 -0.11 -6.94 8.01
N ASP A 58 -1.12 -6.39 8.68
CA ASP A 58 -2.06 -5.42 8.09
C ASP A 58 -2.20 -4.18 8.99
N ARG A 59 -2.65 -4.34 10.25
CA ARG A 59 -2.92 -3.24 11.22
C ARG A 59 -3.91 -2.20 10.73
N ARG A 60 -4.85 -2.58 9.87
CA ARG A 60 -5.76 -1.65 9.20
C ARG A 60 -7.15 -1.69 9.80
N GLY A 61 -7.83 -0.56 9.66
CA GLY A 61 -9.19 -0.34 10.12
C GLY A 61 -10.23 -0.77 9.11
N TYR A 62 -11.29 -1.41 9.58
CA TYR A 62 -12.46 -1.76 8.77
C TYR A 62 -13.75 -1.46 9.53
N THR A 63 -14.82 -1.20 8.79
CA THR A 63 -16.16 -0.97 9.31
C THR A 63 -17.09 -2.10 8.86
N VAL A 64 -17.96 -2.53 9.76
CA VAL A 64 -18.93 -3.59 9.50
C VAL A 64 -20.24 -2.97 9.00
N SER A 65 -20.58 -3.15 7.72
CA SER A 65 -21.80 -2.56 7.11
C SER A 65 -23.09 -3.36 7.34
N LYS A 66 -22.95 -4.66 7.62
CA LYS A 66 -24.02 -5.59 7.99
C LYS A 66 -23.48 -6.59 9.01
N GLU A 67 -24.35 -7.29 9.72
CA GLU A 67 -23.89 -8.33 10.66
C GLU A 67 -23.04 -9.40 9.95
N ILE A 68 -21.88 -9.75 10.52
CA ILE A 68 -20.95 -10.74 9.96
C ILE A 68 -20.55 -11.80 10.98
N ALA A 69 -20.23 -12.99 10.49
CA ALA A 69 -19.77 -14.10 11.32
C ALA A 69 -18.26 -14.07 11.59
N CYS A 70 -17.86 -14.47 12.79
CA CYS A 70 -16.46 -14.76 13.11
C CYS A 70 -16.17 -16.25 13.01
N TYR A 71 -14.90 -16.61 12.79
CA TYR A 71 -14.45 -17.98 12.57
C TYR A 71 -13.27 -18.31 13.49
N LYS A 72 -13.15 -19.58 13.90
CA LYS A 72 -12.02 -20.03 14.73
C LYS A 72 -10.69 -19.99 13.96
N SER A 73 -10.74 -20.19 12.65
CA SER A 73 -9.61 -20.13 11.73
C SER A 73 -10.12 -19.84 10.32
N PRO A 74 -9.26 -19.45 9.36
CA PRO A 74 -9.61 -19.44 7.95
C PRO A 74 -10.16 -20.80 7.54
N GLU A 75 -11.33 -20.80 6.86
CA GLU A 75 -12.05 -22.01 6.41
C GLU A 75 -12.47 -22.98 7.54
N GLY A 76 -12.33 -22.57 8.80
CA GLY A 76 -12.70 -23.37 9.97
C GLY A 76 -14.16 -23.20 10.41
N LYS A 77 -14.46 -23.73 11.61
CA LYS A 77 -15.80 -23.61 12.21
C LYS A 77 -16.13 -22.15 12.51
N LYS A 78 -17.37 -21.75 12.17
CA LYS A 78 -17.98 -20.49 12.62
C LYS A 78 -18.04 -20.46 14.14
N LEU A 79 -17.73 -19.32 14.72
CA LEU A 79 -17.96 -19.04 16.13
C LEU A 79 -19.43 -18.68 16.34
N LYS A 80 -19.95 -18.88 17.55
CA LYS A 80 -21.32 -18.45 17.90
C LYS A 80 -21.48 -16.92 17.91
N ARG A 81 -20.38 -16.18 17.95
CA ARG A 81 -20.37 -14.72 18.03
C ARG A 81 -20.31 -14.10 16.62
N SER A 82 -21.04 -13.01 16.43
CA SER A 82 -21.05 -12.16 15.25
C SER A 82 -20.59 -10.74 15.59
N LEU A 83 -20.18 -9.99 14.57
CA LEU A 83 -19.94 -8.55 14.67
C LEU A 83 -21.14 -7.82 14.08
N GLN A 84 -21.65 -6.84 14.81
CA GLN A 84 -22.85 -6.11 14.45
C GLN A 84 -22.54 -4.98 13.48
N LYS A 85 -23.56 -4.53 12.74
CA LYS A 85 -23.46 -3.34 11.89
C LYS A 85 -22.99 -2.14 12.71
N GLY A 86 -22.07 -1.37 12.14
CA GLY A 86 -21.46 -0.19 12.77
C GLY A 86 -20.26 -0.51 13.65
N SER A 87 -19.92 -1.78 13.87
CA SER A 87 -18.66 -2.14 14.53
C SER A 87 -17.47 -1.65 13.71
N TYR A 88 -16.46 -1.17 14.42
CA TYR A 88 -15.14 -0.87 13.87
C TYR A 88 -14.15 -1.93 14.34
N ILE A 89 -13.32 -2.41 13.42
CA ILE A 89 -12.34 -3.45 13.69
C ILE A 89 -10.96 -3.04 13.21
N THR A 90 -9.95 -3.45 13.96
CA THR A 90 -8.55 -3.47 13.52
C THR A 90 -8.14 -4.91 13.29
N VAL A 91 -7.55 -5.18 12.12
CA VAL A 91 -7.01 -6.50 11.76
C VAL A 91 -5.51 -6.50 12.03
N SER A 92 -4.99 -7.49 12.76
CA SER A 92 -3.53 -7.63 12.99
C SER A 92 -2.84 -8.29 11.81
N TYR A 93 -3.35 -9.44 11.39
CA TYR A 93 -2.76 -10.27 10.36
C TYR A 93 -3.80 -10.69 9.32
N THR A 94 -3.33 -10.89 8.09
CA THR A 94 -4.12 -11.41 6.99
C THR A 94 -3.60 -12.75 6.52
N TYR A 95 -4.51 -13.60 6.06
CA TYR A 95 -4.19 -14.91 5.51
C TYR A 95 -4.96 -15.13 4.21
N GLN A 96 -4.24 -15.48 3.16
CA GLN A 96 -4.79 -15.72 1.83
C GLN A 96 -5.09 -17.22 1.66
N THR A 97 -6.34 -17.57 1.39
CA THR A 97 -6.68 -18.88 0.81
C THR A 97 -6.88 -18.75 -0.70
N LYS A 98 -7.15 -19.86 -1.40
CA LYS A 98 -7.30 -19.86 -2.86
C LYS A 98 -8.42 -18.94 -3.35
N SER A 99 -9.45 -18.71 -2.54
CA SER A 99 -10.65 -17.97 -2.91
C SER A 99 -10.93 -16.74 -2.04
N GLN A 100 -10.26 -16.58 -0.91
CA GLN A 100 -10.66 -15.60 0.10
C GLN A 100 -9.48 -15.03 0.88
N ASN A 101 -9.58 -13.75 1.21
CA ASN A 101 -8.67 -13.09 2.15
C ASN A 101 -9.35 -13.04 3.51
N TRP A 102 -8.60 -13.44 4.53
CA TRP A 102 -9.05 -13.46 5.90
C TRP A 102 -8.27 -12.46 6.73
N GLY A 103 -8.93 -11.84 7.71
CA GLY A 103 -8.31 -10.96 8.70
C GLY A 103 -8.47 -11.53 10.10
N LEU A 104 -7.38 -11.58 10.86
CA LEU A 104 -7.37 -11.89 12.28
C LEU A 104 -7.74 -10.65 13.08
N LEU A 105 -8.82 -10.73 13.85
CA LEU A 105 -9.28 -9.66 14.72
C LEU A 105 -8.24 -9.35 15.79
N TYR A 106 -8.00 -8.06 16.01
CA TYR A 106 -7.10 -7.57 17.05
C TYR A 106 -7.82 -6.64 18.03
N TRP A 107 -8.47 -5.60 17.50
CA TRP A 107 -9.26 -4.66 18.29
C TRP A 107 -10.63 -4.52 17.68
N VAL A 108 -11.68 -4.60 18.49
CA VAL A 108 -13.07 -4.47 18.03
C VAL A 108 -13.77 -3.47 18.93
N THR A 109 -14.48 -2.53 18.33
CA THR A 109 -15.44 -1.67 19.05
C THR A 109 -16.84 -1.85 18.45
N ASP A 110 -17.86 -1.84 19.29
CA ASP A 110 -19.24 -1.80 18.83
C ASP A 110 -19.60 -0.43 18.21
N ALA A 111 -20.82 -0.30 17.69
CA ALA A 111 -21.33 0.94 17.11
C ALA A 111 -21.42 2.11 18.12
N LYS A 112 -21.35 1.82 19.43
CA LYS A 112 -21.33 2.82 20.51
C LYS A 112 -19.90 3.17 20.94
N GLY A 113 -18.89 2.56 20.33
CA GLY A 113 -17.48 2.77 20.66
C GLY A 113 -16.96 1.95 21.84
N ASN A 114 -17.74 1.01 22.39
CA ASN A 114 -17.28 0.17 23.48
C ASN A 114 -16.36 -0.93 22.95
N TYR A 115 -15.24 -1.15 23.61
CA TYR A 115 -14.35 -2.27 23.30
C TYR A 115 -15.05 -3.61 23.48
N GLN A 116 -14.84 -4.50 22.52
CA GLN A 116 -15.38 -5.85 22.48
C GLN A 116 -14.19 -6.82 22.48
N ASN A 117 -14.10 -7.66 23.51
CA ASN A 117 -13.09 -8.71 23.57
C ASN A 117 -13.50 -9.87 22.64
N VAL A 118 -13.14 -9.76 21.37
CA VAL A 118 -13.46 -10.74 20.31
C VAL A 118 -12.20 -11.20 19.62
N ASN A 119 -11.93 -12.50 19.72
CA ASN A 119 -10.86 -13.17 19.00
C ASN A 119 -11.44 -14.03 17.89
N GLY A 120 -10.77 -14.04 16.74
CA GLY A 120 -11.13 -14.91 15.62
C GLY A 120 -10.82 -14.27 14.27
N TRP A 121 -11.20 -15.00 13.24
CA TRP A 121 -10.97 -14.64 11.85
C TRP A 121 -12.26 -14.18 11.19
N ILE A 122 -12.15 -13.19 10.33
CA ILE A 122 -13.24 -12.71 9.47
C ILE A 122 -12.81 -12.75 8.01
N ARG A 123 -13.78 -12.75 7.10
CA ARG A 123 -13.51 -12.54 5.68
C ARG A 123 -13.40 -11.05 5.42
N LEU A 124 -12.32 -10.62 4.78
CA LEU A 124 -12.14 -9.20 4.46
C LEU A 124 -13.13 -8.69 3.40
N SER A 125 -13.74 -9.59 2.63
CA SER A 125 -14.83 -9.24 1.69
C SER A 125 -16.13 -8.86 2.37
N ASP A 126 -16.29 -9.17 3.67
CA ASP A 126 -17.52 -8.93 4.40
C ASP A 126 -17.47 -7.59 5.17
N VAL A 127 -16.37 -6.86 5.07
CA VAL A 127 -16.13 -5.59 5.77
C VAL A 127 -15.63 -4.51 4.82
N ASP A 128 -15.90 -3.26 5.17
CA ASP A 128 -15.51 -2.11 4.37
C ASP A 128 -14.20 -1.52 4.92
N PHE A 129 -13.20 -1.44 4.06
CA PHE A 129 -11.92 -0.83 4.42
C PHE A 129 -12.12 0.66 4.81
N THR A 130 -11.56 1.05 5.95
CA THR A 130 -11.60 2.44 6.43
C THR A 130 -10.32 3.15 6.03
N TYR A 131 -10.44 4.16 5.16
CA TYR A 131 -9.29 4.92 4.66
C TYR A 131 -8.42 5.45 5.80
N ASP A 132 -7.12 5.14 5.73
CA ASP A 132 -6.13 5.36 6.77
C ASP A 132 -4.87 6.04 6.21
N ALA A 133 -3.93 6.39 7.08
CA ALA A 133 -2.67 7.02 6.67
C ALA A 133 -1.84 6.17 5.68
N LEU A 134 -1.94 4.84 5.73
CA LEU A 134 -1.28 3.97 4.74
C LEU A 134 -1.94 4.04 3.36
N ALA A 135 -3.28 4.08 3.30
CA ALA A 135 -3.99 4.30 2.05
C ALA A 135 -3.61 5.66 1.45
N PHE A 136 -3.55 6.68 2.31
CA PHE A 136 -3.07 8.00 1.92
C PHE A 136 -1.66 7.95 1.32
N CYS A 137 -0.73 7.29 2.01
CA CYS A 137 0.62 7.13 1.49
C CYS A 137 0.66 6.48 0.11
N HIS A 138 -0.13 5.44 -0.09
CA HIS A 138 -0.19 4.72 -1.36
C HIS A 138 -0.73 5.62 -2.47
N ASP A 139 -1.84 6.32 -2.23
CA ASP A 139 -2.49 7.16 -3.22
C ASP A 139 -1.66 8.40 -3.57
N HIS A 140 -0.88 8.90 -2.61
CA HIS A 140 0.01 10.05 -2.75
C HIS A 140 1.49 9.67 -2.91
N ALA A 141 1.81 8.43 -3.29
CA ALA A 141 3.19 7.93 -3.29
C ALA A 141 4.18 8.79 -4.08
N ARG A 142 3.72 9.45 -5.16
CA ARG A 142 4.53 10.37 -5.98
C ARG A 142 4.78 11.73 -5.33
N GLU A 143 3.94 12.10 -4.38
CA GLU A 143 4.01 13.36 -3.61
C GLU A 143 4.77 13.16 -2.29
N LEU A 144 5.11 11.91 -1.97
CA LEU A 144 5.92 11.61 -0.80
C LEU A 144 7.39 11.82 -1.09
N ASP A 145 8.04 12.61 -0.24
CA ASP A 145 9.49 12.68 -0.19
C ASP A 145 10.00 11.68 0.86
N ALA A 146 10.80 10.72 0.39
CA ALA A 146 11.48 9.75 1.25
C ALA A 146 12.69 10.38 1.96
N LYS A 147 13.15 11.56 1.51
CA LYS A 147 14.24 12.28 2.15
C LYS A 147 13.69 13.11 3.29
N TRP A 148 13.89 12.57 4.48
CA TRP A 148 13.82 13.35 5.69
C TRP A 148 14.92 14.42 5.63
N MET A 149 14.58 15.69 5.84
CA MET A 149 15.60 16.68 6.15
C MET A 149 16.05 16.42 7.59
N ASP A 150 17.17 15.73 7.75
CA ASP A 150 17.89 15.69 9.02
C ASP A 150 17.93 17.12 9.59
N ASN A 151 17.38 17.29 10.80
CA ASN A 151 17.10 18.53 11.54
C ASN A 151 15.65 19.06 11.56
N THR A 152 14.72 18.61 10.70
CA THR A 152 13.34 19.13 10.72
C THR A 152 12.63 18.81 12.04
N PHE A 153 12.71 17.59 12.55
CA PHE A 153 12.07 17.29 13.83
C PHE A 153 12.69 18.03 15.01
N LYS A 154 14.01 18.19 15.04
CA LYS A 154 14.70 18.98 16.08
C LYS A 154 14.18 20.42 16.10
N SER A 155 14.02 21.04 14.93
CA SER A 155 13.45 22.39 14.80
C SER A 155 11.98 22.45 15.24
N ILE A 156 11.21 21.39 14.97
CA ILE A 156 9.81 21.29 15.40
C ILE A 156 9.74 21.10 16.92
N ARG A 157 10.60 20.26 17.50
CA ARG A 157 10.64 20.00 18.94
C ARG A 157 10.90 21.27 19.74
N GLN A 158 11.79 22.14 19.25
CA GLN A 158 12.10 23.43 19.89
C GLN A 158 10.91 24.40 19.96
N ARG A 159 9.94 24.30 19.03
CA ARG A 159 8.77 25.19 18.96
C ARG A 159 7.49 24.59 19.54
N LEU A 160 7.51 23.31 19.92
CA LEU A 160 6.36 22.67 20.53
C LEU A 160 6.21 23.11 21.99
N LYS A 161 4.97 23.34 22.44
CA LYS A 161 4.69 23.79 23.81
C LYS A 161 4.19 22.67 24.72
N LYS A 162 3.37 21.74 24.21
CA LYS A 162 2.66 20.77 25.04
C LYS A 162 2.50 19.40 24.38
N GLU A 163 1.84 19.34 23.23
CA GLU A 163 1.43 18.07 22.64
C GLU A 163 1.40 18.10 21.12
N ILE A 164 1.71 16.96 20.50
CA ILE A 164 1.58 16.76 19.06
C ILE A 164 0.23 16.10 18.78
N VAL A 165 -0.60 16.73 17.95
CA VAL A 165 -1.89 16.18 17.53
C VAL A 165 -1.67 15.16 16.41
N VAL A 166 -2.28 13.99 16.56
CA VAL A 166 -2.23 12.91 15.58
C VAL A 166 -3.58 12.79 14.87
N TRP A 167 -3.55 12.89 13.55
CA TRP A 167 -4.70 12.77 12.65
C TRP A 167 -4.73 11.38 12.02
N SER A 168 -5.89 10.91 11.57
CA SER A 168 -5.99 9.58 10.93
C SER A 168 -5.26 9.51 9.59
N TYR A 169 -5.17 10.63 8.88
CA TYR A 169 -4.34 10.92 7.71
C TYR A 169 -4.38 12.46 7.49
N PRO A 170 -3.52 13.04 6.63
CA PRO A 170 -3.53 14.47 6.37
C PRO A 170 -4.93 14.98 6.02
N TYR A 171 -5.36 16.10 6.60
CA TYR A 171 -6.67 16.71 6.36
C TYR A 171 -7.91 15.79 6.52
N SER A 172 -7.79 14.68 7.24
CA SER A 172 -8.90 13.74 7.48
C SER A 172 -10.08 14.35 8.24
N GLY A 173 -9.86 15.41 9.01
CA GLY A 173 -10.83 15.95 9.96
C GLY A 173 -11.08 15.03 11.17
N LYS A 174 -10.39 13.88 11.26
CA LYS A 174 -10.51 12.92 12.36
C LYS A 174 -9.17 12.83 13.11
N ARG A 175 -9.20 13.22 14.38
CA ARG A 175 -8.08 13.04 15.30
C ARG A 175 -8.07 11.61 15.84
N LEU A 176 -6.88 11.01 15.92
CA LEU A 176 -6.66 9.75 16.62
C LEU A 176 -6.32 9.99 18.10
N GLY A 177 -5.69 11.13 18.40
CA GLY A 177 -5.29 11.50 19.75
C GLY A 177 -4.20 12.55 19.73
N SER A 178 -3.44 12.60 20.81
CA SER A 178 -2.26 13.44 20.96
C SER A 178 -1.11 12.66 21.59
N MET A 179 0.11 13.16 21.41
CA MET A 179 1.32 12.70 22.09
C MET A 179 1.90 13.82 22.94
N GLU A 180 2.11 13.58 24.22
CA GLU A 180 2.84 14.50 25.09
C GLU A 180 4.34 14.37 24.80
N ILE A 181 4.99 15.49 24.48
CA ILE A 181 6.39 15.49 24.03
C ILE A 181 7.35 15.11 25.15
N GLU A 182 7.03 15.45 26.39
CA GLU A 182 7.83 15.10 27.57
C GLU A 182 7.95 13.58 27.75
N LYS A 183 6.98 12.81 27.27
CA LYS A 183 6.96 11.34 27.33
C LYS A 183 7.73 10.67 26.19
N TYR A 184 8.19 11.43 25.19
CA TYR A 184 8.94 10.94 24.03
C TYR A 184 10.36 11.50 24.04
N PRO A 185 11.32 10.82 24.70
CA PRO A 185 12.64 11.40 24.98
C PRO A 185 13.52 11.53 23.73
N SER A 186 13.35 10.68 22.70
CA SER A 186 14.29 10.61 21.57
C SER A 186 13.69 11.09 20.24
N ASP A 187 14.47 11.88 19.50
CA ASP A 187 14.13 12.31 18.14
C ASP A 187 14.06 11.13 17.15
N ARG A 188 14.60 9.96 17.52
CA ARG A 188 14.74 8.78 16.65
C ARG A 188 13.42 8.07 16.33
N GLU A 189 12.39 8.19 17.17
CA GLU A 189 11.12 7.46 16.98
C GLU A 189 10.23 8.07 15.88
N LEU A 190 10.55 9.29 15.45
CA LEU A 190 9.84 10.03 14.41
C LEU A 190 10.67 10.26 13.14
N VAL A 191 11.94 9.82 13.13
CA VAL A 191 12.88 9.92 12.00
C VAL A 191 12.60 8.86 10.94
N GLY A 192 12.79 9.22 9.66
CA GLY A 192 12.81 8.27 8.54
C GLY A 192 11.45 7.95 7.91
N LYS A 193 10.40 8.70 8.25
CA LYS A 193 9.04 8.48 7.76
C LYS A 193 8.73 9.34 6.53
N PRO A 194 7.93 8.82 5.57
CA PRO A 194 7.61 9.56 4.35
C PRO A 194 6.91 10.88 4.66
N MET A 195 7.37 11.94 4.00
CA MET A 195 6.84 13.28 4.16
C MET A 195 5.92 13.63 3.00
N TYR A 196 4.71 14.04 3.34
CA TYR A 196 3.77 14.60 2.36
C TYR A 196 3.84 16.12 2.41
N ARG A 197 4.07 16.75 1.26
CA ARG A 197 3.97 18.20 1.10
C ARG A 197 2.70 18.54 0.35
N ASP A 198 1.80 19.26 0.99
CA ASP A 198 0.54 19.64 0.35
C ASP A 198 0.64 20.90 -0.53
N SER A 199 -0.47 21.21 -1.21
CA SER A 199 -0.63 22.40 -2.06
C SER A 199 -0.39 23.73 -1.34
N ASP A 200 -0.65 23.76 -0.03
CA ASP A 200 -0.48 24.93 0.83
C ASP A 200 0.94 24.98 1.42
N LYS A 201 1.85 24.12 0.91
CA LYS A 201 3.24 23.96 1.34
C LYS A 201 3.37 23.54 2.80
N LYS A 202 2.33 22.97 3.42
CA LYS A 202 2.48 22.35 4.74
C LYS A 202 3.08 20.96 4.60
N TYR A 203 3.85 20.61 5.61
CA TYR A 203 4.52 19.33 5.70
C TYR A 203 3.75 18.42 6.64
N TRP A 204 3.64 17.15 6.26
CA TRP A 204 2.99 16.11 7.04
C TRP A 204 3.95 14.92 7.18
N ALA A 205 4.04 14.38 8.39
CA ALA A 205 4.75 13.13 8.64
C ALA A 205 3.75 12.02 8.93
N ILE A 206 3.96 10.86 8.31
CA ILE A 206 3.15 9.67 8.56
C ILE A 206 3.83 8.81 9.61
N ILE A 207 3.16 8.53 10.72
CA ILE A 207 3.74 7.86 11.88
C ILE A 207 2.97 6.60 12.26
N CYS A 208 3.67 5.64 12.87
CA CYS A 208 3.03 4.67 13.73
C CYS A 208 2.54 5.39 15.00
N TYR A 209 1.28 5.16 15.38
CA TYR A 209 0.67 5.71 16.58
C TYR A 209 -0.13 4.61 17.29
N GLY A 210 0.43 4.11 18.39
CA GLY A 210 -0.09 2.92 19.07
C GLY A 210 -0.11 1.71 18.13
N GLN A 211 -1.30 1.23 17.81
CA GLN A 211 -1.51 0.03 16.98
C GLN A 211 -1.99 0.36 15.56
N SER A 212 -1.93 1.62 15.16
CA SER A 212 -2.35 2.09 13.84
C SER A 212 -1.38 3.12 13.28
N TYR A 213 -1.73 3.69 12.13
CA TYR A 213 -0.98 4.74 11.48
C TYR A 213 -1.74 6.05 11.57
N GLY A 214 -0.99 7.14 11.75
CA GLY A 214 -1.51 8.48 11.80
C GLY A 214 -0.63 9.45 11.03
N ALA A 215 -1.08 10.69 10.99
CA ALA A 215 -0.38 11.80 10.37
C ALA A 215 -0.23 12.96 11.35
N ILE A 216 0.93 13.60 11.34
CA ILE A 216 1.21 14.81 12.10
C ILE A 216 1.43 15.94 11.10
N CYS A 217 0.79 17.09 11.34
CA CYS A 217 1.12 18.30 10.60
C CYS A 217 2.42 18.89 11.15
N LEU A 218 3.53 18.68 10.44
CA LEU A 218 4.84 19.20 10.81
C LEU A 218 4.96 20.72 10.67
N SER A 219 4.03 21.39 9.99
CA SER A 219 3.98 22.87 9.95
C SER A 219 3.25 23.43 11.17
N ASP A 220 2.23 22.74 11.66
CA ASP A 220 1.37 23.20 12.76
C ASP A 220 0.93 22.03 13.67
N PRO A 221 1.86 21.46 14.45
CA PRO A 221 1.72 20.15 15.10
C PRO A 221 0.78 20.15 16.31
N GLU A 222 0.52 21.31 16.93
CA GLU A 222 -0.38 21.42 18.08
C GLU A 222 -1.81 21.81 17.65
N ASN A 223 -2.05 21.97 16.35
CA ASN A 223 -3.34 22.40 15.83
C ASN A 223 -4.38 21.28 15.92
N LYS A 224 -5.42 21.55 16.71
CA LYS A 224 -6.55 20.63 16.98
C LYS A 224 -7.70 20.79 15.99
N SER A 225 -7.62 21.76 15.09
CA SER A 225 -8.72 22.24 14.24
C SER A 225 -8.27 22.39 12.78
N ILE A 226 -7.56 21.39 12.25
CA ILE A 226 -7.24 21.34 10.82
C ILE A 226 -8.53 21.02 10.04
N PRO A 227 -8.91 21.86 9.05
CA PRO A 227 -10.14 21.65 8.31
C PRO A 227 -10.07 20.36 7.49
N LYS A 228 -11.19 19.66 7.39
CA LYS A 228 -11.30 18.51 6.50
C LYS A 228 -11.17 18.98 5.05
N LYS A 229 -10.24 18.43 4.30
CA LYS A 229 -10.18 18.59 2.84
C LYS A 229 -10.70 17.34 2.17
N LYS A 230 -11.38 17.50 1.05
CA LYS A 230 -11.71 16.36 0.20
C LYS A 230 -10.41 15.91 -0.45
N ILE A 231 -9.88 14.79 0.04
CA ILE A 231 -8.81 14.07 -0.65
C ILE A 231 -9.56 13.14 -1.59
N ASP A 232 -9.43 13.35 -2.89
CA ASP A 232 -9.98 12.41 -3.86
C ASP A 232 -9.17 11.12 -3.71
N PRO A 233 -9.74 10.04 -3.16
CA PRO A 233 -9.02 8.78 -3.05
C PRO A 233 -8.66 8.37 -4.47
N TYR A 234 -7.40 8.00 -4.69
CA TYR A 234 -7.08 7.33 -5.94
C TYR A 234 -7.84 6.00 -5.86
N THR A 235 -8.84 5.79 -6.72
CA THR A 235 -9.55 4.51 -6.80
C THR A 235 -8.54 3.44 -7.15
N THR A 236 -7.94 2.82 -6.13
CA THR A 236 -7.21 1.59 -6.30
C THR A 236 -8.24 0.52 -6.56
N PRO A 237 -8.18 -0.19 -7.70
CA PRO A 237 -9.07 -1.31 -7.94
C PRO A 237 -8.77 -2.35 -6.88
N ASP A 238 -9.75 -2.56 -6.00
CA ASP A 238 -9.99 -3.77 -5.22
C ASP A 238 -8.71 -4.53 -4.85
N ARG A 239 -8.17 -4.28 -3.65
CA ARG A 239 -6.92 -4.91 -3.16
C ARG A 239 -6.97 -6.45 -3.12
N GLY A 240 -8.14 -7.06 -3.33
CA GLY A 240 -8.29 -8.50 -3.58
C GLY A 240 -7.89 -8.95 -5.00
N ASN A 241 -7.81 -8.04 -5.97
CA ASN A 241 -7.73 -8.36 -7.40
C ASN A 241 -6.50 -7.77 -8.14
N ALA A 242 -5.71 -6.90 -7.51
CA ALA A 242 -4.53 -6.28 -8.13
C ALA A 242 -3.50 -7.31 -8.65
N PHE A 243 -3.40 -8.47 -8.01
CA PHE A 243 -2.52 -9.57 -8.44
C PHE A 243 -3.01 -10.29 -9.73
N MET A 244 -4.32 -10.26 -10.02
CA MET A 244 -4.88 -10.80 -11.27
C MET A 244 -4.75 -9.83 -12.45
N SER A 245 -4.80 -8.52 -12.20
CA SER A 245 -4.68 -7.50 -13.25
C SER A 245 -3.30 -7.51 -13.92
N MET A 246 -2.22 -7.63 -13.14
CA MET A 246 -0.86 -7.73 -13.69
C MET A 246 -0.63 -9.00 -14.51
N LYS A 247 -1.27 -10.13 -14.15
CA LYS A 247 -1.22 -11.36 -14.96
C LYS A 247 -1.91 -11.18 -16.32
N LYS A 248 -3.02 -10.46 -16.39
CA LYS A 248 -3.73 -10.17 -17.65
C LYS A 248 -2.93 -9.23 -18.55
N ILE A 249 -2.28 -8.20 -17.99
CA ILE A 249 -1.43 -7.28 -18.74
C ILE A 249 -0.19 -8.01 -19.29
N ALA A 250 0.45 -8.87 -18.50
CA ALA A 250 1.55 -9.71 -18.96
C ALA A 250 1.11 -10.71 -20.06
N PHE A 251 -0.10 -11.27 -19.96
CA PHE A 251 -0.68 -12.17 -20.98
C PHE A 251 -1.03 -11.47 -22.30
N ILE A 252 -1.25 -10.16 -22.30
CA ILE A 252 -1.55 -9.38 -23.53
C ILE A 252 -0.27 -8.87 -24.17
N CYS A 253 0.70 -8.41 -23.37
CA CYS A 253 1.94 -7.84 -23.89
C CYS A 253 2.85 -8.90 -24.55
N VAL A 254 2.92 -10.13 -24.00
CA VAL A 254 3.81 -11.18 -24.54
C VAL A 254 3.39 -11.62 -25.96
N PRO A 255 2.11 -11.95 -26.27
CA PRO A 255 1.69 -12.32 -27.62
C PRO A 255 1.82 -11.19 -28.64
N VAL A 256 1.56 -9.93 -28.24
CA VAL A 256 1.69 -8.77 -29.14
C VAL A 256 3.15 -8.56 -29.56
N ILE A 257 4.10 -8.75 -28.64
CA ILE A 257 5.53 -8.72 -28.95
C ILE A 257 5.90 -9.88 -29.89
N PHE A 258 5.39 -11.09 -29.66
CA PHE A 258 5.62 -12.24 -30.55
C PHE A 258 5.06 -12.02 -31.95
N LEU A 259 3.86 -11.44 -32.09
CA LEU A 259 3.24 -11.12 -33.37
C LEU A 259 4.01 -10.02 -34.12
N PHE A 260 4.49 -8.99 -33.42
CA PHE A 260 5.34 -7.96 -34.02
C PHE A 260 6.66 -8.55 -34.52
N VAL A 261 7.31 -9.41 -33.72
CA VAL A 261 8.57 -10.08 -34.12
C VAL A 261 8.34 -11.04 -35.30
N ALA A 262 7.24 -11.79 -35.32
CA ALA A 262 6.89 -12.69 -36.40
C ALA A 262 6.55 -11.93 -37.70
N GLY A 263 5.73 -10.88 -37.60
CA GLY A 263 5.38 -10.00 -38.72
C GLY A 263 6.60 -9.31 -39.33
N TRP A 264 7.53 -8.85 -38.48
CA TRP A 264 8.82 -8.30 -38.92
C TRP A 264 9.64 -9.34 -39.68
N ARG A 265 9.80 -10.57 -39.14
CA ARG A 265 10.55 -11.64 -39.81
C ARG A 265 9.97 -11.99 -41.19
N LEU A 266 8.64 -12.01 -41.31
CA LEU A 266 7.96 -12.24 -42.59
C LEU A 266 8.19 -11.10 -43.58
N HIS A 267 8.14 -9.85 -43.12
CA HIS A 267 8.42 -8.69 -43.96
C HIS A 267 9.87 -8.70 -44.49
N GLN A 268 10.86 -9.06 -43.64
CA GLN A 268 12.25 -9.18 -44.04
C GLN A 268 12.47 -10.30 -45.07
N LYS A 269 11.85 -11.47 -44.88
CA LYS A 269 11.91 -12.57 -45.87
C LYS A 269 11.33 -12.16 -47.22
N ARG A 270 10.22 -11.43 -47.25
CA ARG A 270 9.62 -10.92 -48.50
C ARG A 270 10.52 -9.91 -49.20
N LYS A 271 11.20 -9.05 -48.45
CA LYS A 271 12.11 -8.03 -49.00
C LYS A 271 13.37 -8.67 -49.62
N ILE A 272 13.91 -9.71 -48.99
CA ILE A 272 15.05 -10.49 -49.51
C ILE A 272 14.66 -11.26 -50.78
N ARG A 273 13.48 -11.91 -50.81
CA ARG A 273 13.02 -12.64 -52.00
C ARG A 273 12.85 -11.71 -53.21
N LYS A 274 12.20 -10.56 -53.02
CA LYS A 274 12.05 -9.54 -54.08
C LYS A 274 13.38 -8.96 -54.58
N SER A 275 14.44 -8.92 -53.76
CA SER A 275 15.76 -8.47 -54.22
C SER A 275 16.52 -9.55 -54.98
N MET A 276 16.26 -10.83 -54.71
CA MET A 276 16.86 -11.95 -55.46
C MET A 276 16.20 -12.12 -56.83
N ASP A 277 14.88 -11.96 -56.92
CA ASP A 277 14.16 -12.06 -58.20
C ASP A 277 14.59 -10.94 -59.18
N LYS A 278 14.96 -9.76 -58.67
CA LYS A 278 15.51 -8.64 -59.46
C LYS A 278 16.96 -8.80 -59.92
N GLN A 279 17.68 -9.83 -59.48
CA GLN A 279 19.04 -10.12 -59.93
C GLN A 279 19.11 -11.28 -60.94
N ILE A 280 17.96 -11.88 -61.28
CA ILE A 280 17.84 -13.01 -62.22
C ILE A 280 17.23 -12.56 -63.58
N GLU A 281 16.76 -11.31 -63.68
CA GLU A 281 16.51 -10.60 -64.96
C GLU A 281 17.75 -9.79 -65.37
#